data_AF-A0AB38BJ44-F1
#
_entry.id   AF-A0AB38BJ44-F1
#
_cell.length_a   1.000
_cell.length_b   1.000
_cell.length_c   1.000
_cell.angle_alpha   90.00
_cell.angle_beta   90.00
_cell.angle_gamma   90.00
#
_symmetry.space_group_name_H-M   'P 1'
#
loop_
_entity.id
_entity.type
_entity.pdbx_description
1 polymer ?
#
loop_
_entity_poly.entity_id
_entity_poly.type
_entity_poly.pdbx_seq_one_letter_code
_entity_poly.pdbx_strand_id
1 'polypeptide(L)'
;MQPKQIRNGITFTLLSILYPLYLFTTKDPDSVSTTSLGLALFLPIVGTIFALNIPEPKMKWTLAAINLVIFILFLYYTLALR
;
A
#
# COMPACT_ATOMS: atom_id res chain seq x y z
N MET A 1 -12.86 -14.47 -15.96
CA MET A 1 -12.09 -13.63 -15.01
C MET A 1 -12.62 -13.91 -13.61
N GLN A 2 -11.80 -14.28 -12.61
CA GLN A 2 -12.29 -14.43 -11.25
C GLN A 2 -12.47 -13.04 -10.62
N PRO A 3 -13.71 -12.55 -10.39
CA PRO A 3 -13.94 -11.19 -9.91
C PRO A 3 -13.29 -10.93 -8.54
N LYS A 4 -13.10 -12.00 -7.77
CA LYS A 4 -12.49 -11.99 -6.43
C LYS A 4 -11.03 -11.55 -6.44
N GLN A 5 -10.22 -11.99 -7.41
CA GLN A 5 -8.79 -11.63 -7.48
C GLN A 5 -8.61 -10.15 -7.79
N ILE A 6 -9.38 -9.65 -8.77
CA ILE A 6 -9.39 -8.25 -9.18
C ILE A 6 -9.86 -7.37 -8.01
N ARG A 7 -10.99 -7.74 -7.37
CA ARG A 7 -11.51 -7.01 -6.21
C ARG A 7 -10.48 -6.92 -5.10
N ASN A 8 -9.84 -8.03 -4.73
CA ASN A 8 -8.84 -8.04 -3.66
C ASN A 8 -7.63 -7.17 -4.02
N GLY A 9 -7.11 -7.26 -5.25
CA GLY A 9 -5.99 -6.42 -5.70
C GLY A 9 -6.32 -4.92 -5.61
N ILE A 10 -7.53 -4.53 -6.05
CA ILE A 10 -8.00 -3.14 -5.94
C ILE A 10 -8.17 -2.73 -4.47
N THR A 11 -8.83 -3.54 -3.64
CA THR A 11 -9.05 -3.24 -2.23
C THR A 11 -7.74 -3.02 -1.48
N PHE A 12 -6.75 -3.91 -1.64
CA PHE A 12 -5.47 -3.74 -0.95
C PHE A 12 -4.64 -2.60 -1.52
N THR A 13 -4.74 -2.30 -2.82
CA THR A 13 -4.12 -1.10 -3.38
C THR A 13 -4.73 0.16 -2.78
N LEU A 14 -6.06 0.23 -2.66
CA LEU A 14 -6.74 1.35 -2.01
C LEU A 14 -6.35 1.48 -0.53
N LEU A 15 -6.31 0.37 0.22
CA LEU A 15 -5.86 0.40 1.62
C LEU A 15 -4.42 0.90 1.75
N SER A 16 -3.55 0.50 0.83
CA SER A 16 -2.16 0.96 0.77
C SER A 16 -2.05 2.47 0.53
N ILE A 17 -3.04 3.10 -0.12
CA ILE A 17 -3.07 4.55 -0.34
C ILE A 17 -3.75 5.26 0.84
N LEU A 18 -4.92 4.76 1.25
CA LEU A 18 -5.79 5.46 2.19
C LEU A 18 -5.27 5.42 3.63
N TYR A 19 -4.63 4.33 4.03
CA TYR A 19 -4.14 4.19 5.41
C TYR A 19 -2.97 5.15 5.71
N PRO A 20 -1.90 5.15 4.89
CA PRO A 20 -1.00 6.29 4.75
C PRO A 20 -1.59 7.70 4.83
N LEU A 21 -2.52 8.02 3.92
CA LEU A 21 -3.11 9.35 3.86
C LEU A 21 -3.82 9.71 5.16
N TYR A 22 -4.57 8.77 5.73
CA TYR A 22 -5.21 8.95 7.02
C TYR A 22 -4.19 9.26 8.12
N LEU A 23 -3.10 8.50 8.22
CA LEU A 23 -2.09 8.73 9.24
C LEU A 23 -1.48 10.13 9.14
N PHE A 24 -1.16 10.60 7.94
CA PHE A 24 -0.51 11.90 7.74
C PHE A 24 -1.45 13.11 7.78
N THR A 25 -2.72 12.93 7.44
CA THR A 25 -3.67 14.05 7.41
C THR A 25 -4.41 14.25 8.73
N THR A 26 -4.45 13.22 9.58
CA THR A 26 -5.25 13.25 10.82
C THR A 26 -4.43 13.13 12.10
N LYS A 27 -3.16 12.73 12.02
CA LYS A 27 -2.29 12.62 13.19
C LYS A 27 -1.05 13.49 13.03
N ASP A 28 -0.60 14.04 14.16
CA ASP A 28 0.71 14.69 14.21
C ASP A 28 1.78 13.64 13.88
N PRO A 29 2.74 13.94 12.98
CA PRO A 29 3.77 12.99 12.54
C PRO A 29 4.53 12.34 13.69
N ASP A 30 4.82 13.10 14.75
CA ASP A 30 5.54 12.64 15.95
C ASP A 30 4.71 11.70 16.82
N SER A 31 3.39 11.76 16.72
CA SER A 31 2.44 10.94 17.49
C SER A 31 2.13 9.58 16.85
N VAL A 32 2.57 9.35 15.60
CA VAL A 32 2.26 8.12 14.87
C VAL A 32 3.04 6.96 15.48
N SER A 33 2.35 5.98 16.07
CA SER A 33 3.02 4.82 16.68
C SER A 33 3.88 4.02 15.67
N THR A 34 4.95 3.39 16.14
CA THR A 34 5.80 2.49 15.31
C THR A 34 4.97 1.37 14.68
N THR A 35 3.98 0.85 15.39
CA THR A 35 3.05 -0.17 14.87
C THR A 35 2.24 0.34 13.67
N SER A 36 1.77 1.60 13.73
CA SER A 36 1.06 2.22 12.62
C SER A 36 1.94 2.41 11.39
N LEU A 37 3.22 2.78 11.58
CA LEU A 37 4.16 2.82 10.45
C LEU A 37 4.46 1.43 9.89
N GLY A 38 4.62 0.44 10.76
CA GLY A 38 4.78 -0.96 10.33
C GLY A 38 3.61 -1.42 9.47
N LEU A 39 2.37 -1.09 9.85
CA LEU A 39 1.18 -1.37 9.04
C LEU A 39 1.18 -0.61 7.71
N ALA A 40 1.60 0.66 7.71
CA ALA A 40 1.69 1.47 6.49
C ALA A 40 2.72 0.93 5.49
N LEU A 41 3.79 0.28 5.98
CA LEU A 41 4.77 -0.43 5.15
C LEU A 41 4.27 -1.81 4.70
N PHE A 42 3.50 -2.50 5.54
CA PHE A 42 3.04 -3.85 5.27
C PHE A 42 1.90 -3.89 4.24
N LEU A 43 0.96 -2.94 4.28
CA LEU A 43 -0.19 -2.88 3.37
C LEU A 43 0.21 -2.87 1.88
N PRO A 44 1.18 -2.05 1.43
CA PRO A 44 1.66 -2.07 0.05
C PRO A 44 2.28 -3.41 -0.36
N ILE A 45 2.97 -4.12 0.55
CA ILE A 45 3.52 -5.45 0.25
C ILE A 45 2.37 -6.43 -0.04
N VAL A 46 1.36 -6.44 0.83
CA VAL A 46 0.15 -7.27 0.65
C VAL A 46 -0.58 -6.89 -0.65
N GLY A 47 -0.74 -5.60 -0.93
CA GLY A 47 -1.33 -5.10 -2.18
C GLY A 47 -0.59 -5.57 -3.42
N THR A 48 0.75 -5.58 -3.39
CA THR A 48 1.59 -6.10 -4.46
C THR A 48 1.34 -7.60 -4.68
N ILE A 49 1.30 -8.40 -3.62
CA ILE A 49 1.04 -9.86 -3.71
C ILE A 49 -0.33 -10.13 -4.34
N PHE A 50 -1.37 -9.40 -3.92
CA PHE A 50 -2.70 -9.55 -4.52
C PHE A 50 -2.76 -9.05 -5.97
N ALA A 51 -2.05 -7.98 -6.31
CA ALA A 51 -1.95 -7.49 -7.68
C ALA A 51 -1.28 -8.51 -8.61
N LEU A 52 -0.21 -9.17 -8.16
CA LEU A 52 0.51 -10.19 -8.95
C LEU A 52 -0.35 -11.42 -9.29
N ASN A 53 -1.40 -11.68 -8.50
CA ASN A 53 -2.37 -12.75 -8.72
C ASN A 53 -3.48 -12.41 -9.73
N ILE A 54 -3.52 -11.18 -10.26
CA ILE A 54 -4.53 -10.77 -11.25
C ILE A 54 -4.22 -11.41 -12.62
N PRO A 55 -5.21 -12.02 -13.30
CA PRO A 55 -4.97 -12.69 -14.58
C PRO A 55 -4.69 -11.71 -15.74
N GLU A 56 -5.23 -10.50 -15.67
CA GLU A 56 -5.01 -9.47 -16.70
C GLU A 56 -3.62 -8.82 -16.54
N PRO A 57 -2.71 -8.95 -17.54
CA PRO A 57 -1.32 -8.50 -17.40
C PRO A 57 -1.18 -6.98 -17.18
N LYS A 58 -1.96 -6.18 -17.91
CA LYS A 58 -1.89 -4.72 -17.81
C LYS A 58 -2.25 -4.26 -16.40
N MET A 59 -3.38 -4.73 -15.87
CA MET A 59 -3.83 -4.37 -14.53
C MET A 59 -2.92 -4.94 -13.43
N LYS A 60 -2.41 -6.17 -13.59
CA LYS A 60 -1.42 -6.78 -12.70
C LYS A 60 -0.23 -5.86 -12.46
N TRP A 61 0.43 -5.44 -13.54
CA TRP A 61 1.65 -4.65 -13.45
C TRP A 61 1.38 -3.22 -12.98
N THR A 62 0.27 -2.62 -13.41
CA THR A 62 -0.13 -1.28 -12.93
C THR A 62 -0.36 -1.27 -11.42
N LEU A 63 -1.15 -2.20 -10.89
CA LEU A 63 -1.43 -2.22 -9.44
C LEU A 63 -0.20 -2.62 -8.64
N ALA A 64 0.62 -3.56 -9.12
CA ALA A 64 1.88 -3.90 -8.47
C ALA A 64 2.84 -2.69 -8.41
N ALA A 65 2.98 -1.94 -9.51
CA ALA A 65 3.81 -0.74 -9.55
C ALA A 65 3.32 0.34 -8.58
N ILE A 66 2.00 0.59 -8.52
CA ILE A 66 1.41 1.55 -7.57
C ILE A 66 1.77 1.18 -6.14
N ASN A 67 1.55 -0.08 -5.74
CA ASN A 67 1.87 -0.54 -4.39
C ASN A 67 3.38 -0.42 -4.10
N LEU A 68 4.25 -0.77 -5.05
CA LEU A 68 5.70 -0.62 -4.86
C LEU A 68 6.13 0.85 -4.70
N VAL A 69 5.55 1.77 -5.47
CA VAL A 69 5.84 3.20 -5.33
C VAL A 69 5.44 3.69 -3.94
N ILE A 70 4.24 3.34 -3.47
CA ILE A 70 3.79 3.70 -2.13
C ILE A 70 4.70 3.12 -1.06
N PHE A 71 5.10 1.85 -1.21
CA PHE A 71 6.04 1.21 -0.29
C PHE A 71 7.35 1.99 -0.18
N ILE A 72 7.95 2.34 -1.32
CA ILE A 72 9.22 3.08 -1.37
C ILE A 72 9.07 4.46 -0.71
N LEU A 73 7.97 5.18 -0.99
CA LEU A 73 7.70 6.48 -0.37
C LEU A 73 7.60 6.36 1.15
N PHE A 74 6.89 5.35 1.65
CA PHE A 74 6.75 5.12 3.09
C PHE A 74 8.03 4.63 3.75
N LEU A 75 8.80 3.81 3.05
CA LEU A 75 10.08 3.32 3.53
C LEU A 75 11.05 4.49 3.67
N TYR A 76 11.11 5.36 2.67
CA TYR A 76 11.90 6.58 2.72
C TYR A 76 11.48 7.47 3.88
N TYR A 77 10.17 7.72 4.04
CA TYR A 77 9.68 8.49 5.19
C TYR A 77 10.13 7.88 6.52
N THR A 78 9.93 6.58 6.69
CA THR A 78 10.18 5.88 7.95
C THR A 78 11.66 5.84 8.32
N LEU A 79 12.56 5.80 7.32
CA LEU A 79 14.01 5.69 7.54
C LEU A 79 14.75 7.03 7.54
N ALA A 80 14.28 8.02 6.76
CA ALA A 80 15.02 9.24 6.50
C ALA A 80 14.37 10.52 7.05
N LEU A 81 13.05 10.50 7.31
CA LEU A 81 12.30 11.69 7.74
C LEU A 81 11.75 11.58 9.17
N ARG A 82 11.75 10.38 9.76
CA ARG A 82 11.36 10.11 11.14
C ARG A 82 12.59 9.85 12.00
#